data_AF-A0A2V7PZ87-F1
#
_entry.id   AF-A0A2V7PZ87-F1
#
_cell.length_a   1.000
_cell.length_b   1.000
_cell.length_c   1.000
_cell.angle_alpha   90.00
_cell.angle_beta   90.00
_cell.angle_gamma   90.00
#
_symmetry.space_group_name_H-M   'P 1'
#
loop_
_entity.id
_entity.type
_entity.pdbx_description
1 polymer ?
#
loop_
_entity_poly.entity_id
_entity_poly.type
_entity_poly.pdbx_seq_one_letter_code
_entity_poly.pdbx_strand_id
1 'polypeptide(L)'
;HGLALTLFKALQLLDAKKLDTALQRYVTFDLETTDKDVDVCEVVEVGAVRVVGGEIVERFHTLVKPYRPITPGATKVHGYSDAAV
;
A
#
# COMPACT_ATOMS: atom_id res chain seq x y z
N HIS A 1 15.45 -10.70 -2.74
CA HIS A 1 15.27 -9.51 -3.60
C HIS A 1 16.32 -9.54 -4.70
N GLY A 2 15.90 -9.61 -5.97
CA GLY A 2 16.82 -9.73 -7.12
C GLY A 2 17.29 -8.38 -7.66
N LEU A 3 18.45 -8.36 -8.31
CA LEU A 3 19.08 -7.18 -8.96
C LEU A 3 18.10 -6.37 -9.83
N ALA A 4 17.23 -7.04 -10.58
CA ALA A 4 16.25 -6.39 -11.46
C ALA A 4 15.25 -5.51 -10.70
N LEU A 5 14.72 -5.98 -9.56
CA LEU A 5 13.78 -5.20 -8.76
C LEU A 5 14.46 -4.00 -8.10
N THR A 6 15.70 -4.17 -7.64
CA THR A 6 16.50 -3.07 -7.09
C THR A 6 16.76 -2.00 -8.14
N LEU A 7 17.16 -2.41 -9.35
CA LEU A 7 17.37 -1.49 -10.47
C LEU A 7 16.07 -0.77 -10.85
N PHE A 8 14.96 -1.50 -10.95
CA PHE A 8 13.65 -0.92 -11.23
C PHE A 8 13.26 0.16 -10.22
N LYS A 9 13.38 -0.12 -8.91
CA LYS A 9 13.11 0.86 -7.85
C LYS A 9 14.03 2.08 -7.93
N ALA A 10 15.31 1.88 -8.22
CA ALA A 10 16.26 2.98 -8.37
C ALA A 10 15.90 3.88 -9.57
N LEU A 11 15.49 3.29 -10.70
CA LEU A 11 15.03 4.04 -11.86
C LEU A 11 13.72 4.79 -11.57
N GLN A 12 12.77 4.17 -10.87
CA GLN A 12 11.55 4.85 -10.42
C GLN A 12 11.87 6.06 -9.53
N LEU A 13 12.83 5.93 -8.60
CA LEU A 13 13.25 7.04 -7.73
C LEU A 13 13.90 8.19 -8.52
N LEU A 14 14.70 7.87 -9.54
CA LEU A 14 15.30 8.88 -10.43
C LEU A 14 14.24 9.59 -11.28
N ASP A 15 13.26 8.85 -11.79
CA ASP A 15 12.19 9.42 -12.62
C ASP A 15 11.22 10.26 -11.79
N ALA A 16 10.90 9.85 -10.57
CA ALA A 16 10.06 10.60 -9.63
C ALA A 16 10.62 12.01 -9.32
N LYS A 17 11.94 12.22 -9.41
CA LYS A 17 12.55 13.56 -9.26
C LYS A 17 12.14 14.54 -10.36
N LYS A 18 11.65 14.06 -11.51
CA LYS A 18 11.14 14.90 -12.60
C LYS A 18 9.70 15.34 -12.38
N LEU A 19 8.98 14.70 -11.46
CA LEU A 19 7.63 15.12 -11.10
C LEU A 19 7.75 16.46 -10.35
N ASP A 20 7.42 17.55 -11.05
CA ASP A 20 7.30 18.91 -10.48
C ASP A 20 6.04 19.01 -9.62
N THR A 21 6.01 18.21 -8.56
CA THR A 21 4.88 18.02 -7.67
C THR A 21 5.40 18.04 -6.25
N ALA A 22 6.04 19.15 -5.86
CA ALA A 22 6.30 19.43 -4.44
C ALA A 22 4.95 19.67 -3.74
N LEU A 23 4.15 18.61 -3.61
CA LEU A 23 2.91 18.58 -2.86
C LEU A 23 3.28 18.97 -1.43
N GLN A 24 2.96 20.21 -1.08
CA GLN A 24 3.25 20.75 0.25
C GLN A 24 2.50 20.00 1.35
N ARG A 25 1.39 19.34 0.99
CA ARG A 25 0.59 18.50 1.88
C ARG A 25 -0.12 17.40 1.08
N TYR A 26 0.04 16.15 1.51
CA TYR A 26 -0.63 15.01 0.90
C TYR A 26 -0.82 13.88 1.92
N VAL A 27 -1.60 12.87 1.55
CA VAL A 27 -1.73 11.62 2.30
C VAL A 27 -1.40 10.48 1.35
N THR A 28 -0.48 9.61 1.74
CA THR A 28 -0.23 8.35 1.04
C THR A 28 -1.11 7.26 1.63
N PHE A 29 -1.55 6.33 0.79
CA PHE A 29 -2.31 5.16 1.21
C PHE A 29 -1.59 3.90 0.75
N ASP A 30 -1.64 2.89 1.59
CA ASP A 30 -1.29 1.51 1.29
C ASP A 30 -2.50 0.64 1.66
N LEU A 31 -2.85 -0.30 0.79
CA LEU A 31 -4.04 -1.12 0.93
C LEU A 31 -3.68 -2.59 0.75
N GLU A 32 -4.15 -3.41 1.67
CA GLU A 32 -4.16 -4.86 1.49
C GLU A 32 -5.59 -5.32 1.20
N THR A 33 -5.73 -6.39 0.41
CA THR A 33 -7.01 -6.80 -0.15
C THR A 33 -7.20 -8.32 -0.08
N THR A 34 -8.45 -8.78 -0.20
CA THR A 34 -8.80 -10.21 -0.15
C THR A 34 -8.24 -11.02 -1.34
N ASP A 35 -7.99 -10.37 -2.49
CA ASP A 35 -7.48 -10.95 -3.75
C ASP A 35 -6.88 -9.83 -4.63
N LYS A 36 -6.25 -10.19 -5.74
CA LYS A 36 -5.68 -9.29 -6.76
C LYS A 36 -6.67 -8.89 -7.86
N ASP A 37 -7.84 -9.51 -7.91
CA ASP A 37 -8.89 -9.16 -8.87
C ASP A 37 -9.61 -7.88 -8.42
N VAL A 38 -9.28 -6.77 -9.08
CA VAL A 38 -9.75 -5.41 -8.76
C VAL A 38 -11.26 -5.24 -8.89
N ASP A 39 -11.95 -6.12 -9.65
CA ASP A 39 -13.39 -6.03 -9.84
C ASP A 39 -14.17 -6.60 -8.65
N VAL A 40 -13.51 -7.43 -7.82
CA VAL A 40 -14.19 -8.22 -6.78
C VAL A 40 -13.50 -8.21 -5.42
N CYS A 41 -12.24 -7.79 -5.32
CA CYS A 41 -11.52 -7.79 -4.06
C CYS A 41 -12.05 -6.70 -3.11
N GLU A 42 -11.92 -6.97 -1.82
CA GLU A 42 -12.31 -6.04 -0.76
C GLU A 42 -11.08 -5.65 0.06
N VAL A 43 -11.11 -4.44 0.63
CA VAL A 43 -10.03 -3.93 1.47
C VAL A 43 -10.01 -4.66 2.81
N VAL A 44 -8.82 -5.07 3.24
CA VAL A 44 -8.53 -5.77 4.49
C VAL A 44 -7.73 -4.87 5.44
N GLU A 45 -6.86 -4.01 4.91
CA GLU A 45 -6.10 -3.03 5.69
C GLU A 45 -6.09 -1.68 4.98
N VAL A 46 -6.13 -0.61 5.77
CA VAL A 46 -5.78 0.74 5.31
C VAL A 46 -4.61 1.27 6.14
N GLY A 47 -3.45 1.39 5.53
CA GLY A 47 -2.33 2.18 6.02
C GLY A 47 -2.36 3.57 5.39
N ALA A 48 -2.20 4.63 6.17
CA ALA A 48 -2.10 5.97 5.62
C ALA A 48 -1.10 6.85 6.37
N VAL A 49 -0.47 7.77 5.64
CA VAL A 49 0.51 8.68 6.21
C VAL A 49 0.27 10.08 5.67
N ARG A 50 0.07 11.05 6.57
CA ARG A 50 -0.03 12.47 6.21
C ARG A 50 1.38 13.05 6.16
N VAL A 51 1.71 13.68 5.04
CA VAL A 51 3.00 14.33 4.79
C VAL A 51 2.78 15.83 4.61
N VAL A 52 3.58 16.65 5.27
CA VAL A 52 3.59 18.12 5.13
C VAL A 52 5.04 18.57 4.97
N GLY A 53 5.33 19.30 3.88
CA GLY A 53 6.68 19.79 3.61
C GLY A 53 7.74 18.68 3.49
N GLY A 54 7.34 17.48 3.04
CA GLY A 54 8.22 16.31 2.97
C GLY A 54 8.34 15.49 4.25
N GLU A 55 7.80 15.97 5.37
CA GLU A 55 7.85 15.30 6.66
C GLU A 55 6.57 14.54 6.98
N ILE A 56 6.70 13.34 7.52
CA ILE A 56 5.57 12.56 8.03
C ILE A 56 5.09 13.18 9.34
N VAL A 57 3.88 13.74 9.33
CA VAL A 57 3.30 14.41 10.51
C VAL A 57 2.23 13.58 11.21
N GLU A 58 1.69 12.55 10.55
CA GLU A 58 0.68 11.67 11.14
C GLU A 58 0.67 10.31 10.43
N ARG A 59 0.31 9.27 11.18
CA ARG A 59 0.11 7.91 10.68
C ARG A 59 -1.26 7.42 11.10
N PHE A 60 -1.92 6.71 10.20
CA PHE A 60 -3.18 6.02 10.43
C PHE A 60 -3.01 4.57 9.99
N HIS A 61 -3.59 3.66 10.75
CA HIS A 61 -3.60 2.24 10.45
C HIS A 61 -4.89 1.65 11.00
N THR A 62 -5.58 0.86 10.19
CA THR A 62 -6.73 0.07 10.64
C THR A 62 -6.86 -1.19 9.80
N LEU A 63 -7.32 -2.25 10.45
CA LEU A 63 -7.92 -3.39 9.75
C LEU A 63 -9.37 -3.07 9.39
N VAL A 64 -9.83 -3.67 8.31
CA VAL A 64 -11.19 -3.60 7.80
C VAL A 64 -11.68 -5.04 7.66
N LYS A 65 -12.85 -5.34 8.24
CA LYS A 65 -13.46 -6.65 8.10
C LYS A 65 -14.12 -6.76 6.72
N PRO A 66 -13.62 -7.62 5.81
CA PRO A 66 -14.28 -7.83 4.53
C PRO A 66 -15.54 -8.70 4.70
N TYR A 67 -16.42 -8.64 3.70
CA TYR A 67 -17.55 -9.56 3.54
C TYR A 67 -17.16 -10.80 2.73
N ARG A 68 -16.09 -10.72 1.93
CA ARG A 68 -15.52 -11.84 1.17
C ARG A 68 -14.35 -12.49 1.91
N PRO A 69 -14.15 -13.82 1.75
CA PRO A 69 -12.98 -14.49 2.30
C PRO A 69 -11.67 -13.96 1.71
N ILE A 70 -10.65 -13.85 2.53
CA ILE A 70 -9.28 -13.59 2.10
C ILE A 70 -8.74 -14.85 1.41
N THR A 71 -8.29 -14.70 0.16
CA THR A 71 -7.73 -15.84 -0.59
C THR A 71 -6.40 -16.31 -0.02
N PRO A 72 -6.06 -17.61 -0.13
CA PRO A 72 -4.75 -18.11 0.30
C PRO A 72 -3.58 -17.40 -0.38
N GLY A 73 -3.78 -16.91 -1.61
CA GLY A 73 -2.80 -16.13 -2.36
C GLY A 73 -2.53 -14.77 -1.71
N ALA A 74 -3.58 -14.06 -1.28
CA ALA A 74 -3.47 -12.79 -0.57
C ALA A 74 -2.87 -12.98 0.83
N THR A 75 -3.35 -13.97 1.60
CA THR A 75 -2.76 -14.34 2.90
C THR A 75 -1.26 -14.62 2.80
N LYS A 76 -0.79 -15.28 1.73
CA LYS A 76 0.64 -15.54 1.53
C LYS A 76 1.47 -14.26 1.33
N VAL A 77 0.85 -13.17 0.86
CA VAL A 77 1.51 -11.88 0.62
C VAL A 77 1.56 -11.03 1.88
N HIS A 78 0.41 -10.75 2.50
CA HIS A 78 0.31 -9.80 3.62
C HIS A 78 0.11 -10.46 4.99
N GLY A 79 -0.19 -11.75 5.05
CA GLY A 79 -0.27 -12.52 6.31
C GLY A 79 -1.62 -12.45 7.05
N TYR A 80 -2.64 -11.77 6.51
CA TYR A 80 -3.98 -11.71 7.12
C TYR A 80 -4.84 -12.89 6.72
N SER A 81 -5.73 -13.29 7.64
CA SER A 81 -6.72 -14.35 7.47
C SER A 81 -8.06 -13.90 8.04
N ASP A 82 -9.15 -14.52 7.61
CA ASP A 82 -10.51 -14.15 8.04
C ASP A 82 -10.71 -14.20 9.56
N ALA A 83 -9.91 -15.00 10.28
CA ALA A 83 -9.98 -15.10 11.74
C ALA A 83 -9.25 -13.97 12.47
N ALA A 84 -8.38 -13.23 11.78
CA ALA A 84 -7.49 -12.22 12.35
C ALA A 84 -7.93 -10.77 12.04
N VAL A 85 -9.00 -10.59 11.26
CA VAL A 85 -9.53 -9.30 10.80
C VAL A 85 -10.95 -9.03 11.28
#